data_AF-K2G2K3-F1
#
_entry.id   AF-K2G2K3-F1
#
_cell.length_a   1.000
_cell.length_b   1.000
_cell.length_c   1.000
_cell.angle_alpha   90.00
_cell.angle_beta   90.00
_cell.angle_gamma   90.00
#
_symmetry.space_group_name_H-M   'P 1'
#
loop_
_entity.id
_entity.type
_entity.pdbx_description
1 polymer ?
#
loop_
_entity_poly.entity_id
_entity_poly.type
_entity_poly.pdbx_seq_one_letter_code
_entity_poly.pdbx_strand_id
1 'polypeptide(L)'
;MDLTLSEAIRFSDEWRIGEWFQAFLSWKWWNEKLAKIIWASGTVGKLRLVELSDMKRVMWTVEEDLIWKEDKIVWEKRVSDLIDLIESWWQCPPFLLWHQDWIYTLADGNHRFEALKILWIESYWASVWENEEFNPN
;
A
#
# COMPACT_ATOMS: atom_id res chain seq x y z
N MET A 1 5.61 -15.35 10.96
CA MET A 1 5.46 -13.89 10.85
C MET A 1 4.01 -13.65 10.56
N ASP A 2 3.32 -12.91 11.42
CA ASP A 2 1.92 -12.57 11.21
C ASP A 2 1.84 -11.32 10.35
N LEU A 3 1.09 -11.36 9.26
CA LEU A 3 0.99 -10.25 8.29
C LEU A 3 -0.09 -9.24 8.71
N THR A 4 -0.02 -8.78 9.95
CA THR A 4 -0.97 -7.83 10.54
C THR A 4 -0.35 -6.45 10.74
N LEU A 5 -1.20 -5.43 10.90
CA LEU A 5 -0.76 -4.06 11.20
C LEU A 5 0.08 -3.98 12.49
N SER A 6 -0.33 -4.66 13.57
CA SER A 6 0.42 -4.62 14.83
C SER A 6 1.83 -5.18 14.68
N GLU A 7 1.99 -6.26 13.90
CA GLU A 7 3.31 -6.81 13.61
C GLU A 7 4.12 -5.86 12.71
N ALA A 8 3.49 -5.22 11.72
CA ALA A 8 4.14 -4.21 10.88
C ALA A 8 4.69 -3.04 11.71
N ILE A 9 3.91 -2.55 12.69
CA ILE A 9 4.34 -1.50 13.63
C ILE A 9 5.57 -1.95 14.42
N ARG A 10 5.55 -3.18 14.96
CA ARG A 10 6.70 -3.74 15.68
C ARG A 10 7.96 -3.81 14.82
N PHE A 11 7.84 -4.32 13.58
CA PHE A 11 8.96 -4.36 12.64
C PHE A 11 9.45 -2.96 12.28
N SER A 12 8.55 -1.97 12.16
CA SER A 12 8.92 -0.57 11.95
C SER A 12 9.73 0.02 13.12
N ASP A 13 9.32 -0.25 14.36
CA ASP A 13 10.05 0.23 15.54
C ASP A 13 11.48 -0.34 15.61
N GLU A 14 11.64 -1.58 15.17
CA GLU A 14 12.92 -2.29 15.04
C GLU A 14 13.74 -1.92 13.78
N TRP A 15 13.29 -0.99 12.94
CA TRP A 15 13.91 -0.65 11.64
C TRP A 15 13.95 -1.81 10.63
N ARG A 16 13.02 -2.76 10.75
CA ARG A 16 12.93 -3.98 9.95
C ARG A 16 11.68 -4.03 9.08
N ILE A 17 10.96 -2.91 8.94
CA ILE A 17 9.72 -2.83 8.15
C ILE A 17 9.89 -3.29 6.70
N GLY A 18 11.08 -3.12 6.10
CA GLY A 18 11.39 -3.68 4.78
C GLY A 18 11.26 -5.22 4.73
N GLU A 19 11.69 -5.94 5.78
CA GLU A 19 11.51 -7.40 5.88
C GLU A 19 10.02 -7.77 5.96
N TRP A 20 9.24 -6.98 6.68
CA TRP A 20 7.80 -7.19 6.81
C TRP A 20 7.09 -6.97 5.46
N PHE A 21 7.41 -5.89 4.73
CA PHE A 21 6.86 -5.66 3.38
C PHE A 21 7.31 -6.75 2.40
N GLN A 22 8.56 -7.22 2.50
CA GLN A 22 9.05 -8.33 1.68
C GLN A 22 8.22 -9.60 1.89
N ALA A 23 7.94 -9.96 3.14
CA ALA A 23 7.12 -11.11 3.48
C ALA A 23 5.65 -10.91 3.06
N PHE A 24 5.11 -9.72 3.30
CA PHE A 24 3.75 -9.33 2.92
C PHE A 24 3.55 -9.45 1.40
N LEU A 25 4.34 -8.74 0.60
CA LEU A 25 4.17 -8.66 -0.85
C LEU A 25 4.46 -9.99 -1.56
N SER A 26 5.32 -10.84 -0.97
CA SER A 26 5.62 -12.18 -1.49
C SER A 26 4.57 -13.23 -1.08
N TRP A 27 3.65 -12.92 -0.17
CA TRP A 27 2.66 -13.86 0.31
C TRP A 27 1.58 -14.14 -0.75
N LYS A 28 1.37 -15.42 -1.07
CA LYS A 28 0.30 -15.91 -1.97
C LYS A 28 0.11 -15.06 -3.24
N TRP A 29 1.21 -14.59 -3.84
CA TRP A 29 1.25 -13.86 -5.11
C TRP A 29 0.60 -12.47 -5.10
N TRP A 30 0.56 -11.79 -3.95
CA TRP A 30 0.02 -10.42 -3.89
C TRP A 30 0.73 -9.45 -4.83
N ASN A 31 2.03 -9.21 -4.61
CA ASN A 31 2.81 -8.29 -5.44
C ASN A 31 4.30 -8.65 -5.46
N GLU A 32 4.60 -9.89 -5.85
CA GLU A 32 5.96 -10.45 -5.84
C GLU A 32 6.94 -9.63 -6.70
N LYS A 33 6.44 -9.01 -7.79
CA LYS A 33 7.25 -8.12 -8.63
C LYS A 33 7.72 -6.90 -7.84
N LEU A 34 6.82 -6.23 -7.13
CA LEU A 34 7.17 -5.09 -6.29
C LEU A 34 8.10 -5.50 -5.15
N ALA A 35 7.87 -6.66 -4.53
CA ALA A 35 8.76 -7.21 -3.50
C ALA A 35 10.22 -7.31 -4.01
N LYS A 36 10.41 -7.89 -5.19
CA LYS A 36 11.73 -8.00 -5.83
C LYS A 36 12.36 -6.64 -6.12
N ILE A 37 11.57 -5.67 -6.57
CA ILE A 37 12.08 -4.32 -6.86
C ILE A 37 12.54 -3.64 -5.57
N ILE A 38 11.70 -3.61 -4.53
CA ILE A 38 12.05 -2.99 -3.23
C ILE A 38 13.34 -3.60 -2.68
N TRP A 39 13.44 -4.92 -2.66
CA TRP A 39 14.62 -5.63 -2.16
C TRP A 39 15.90 -5.28 -2.92
N ALA A 40 15.80 -5.01 -4.22
CA ALA A 40 16.95 -4.71 -5.06
C ALA A 40 17.37 -3.23 -5.05
N SER A 41 16.48 -2.30 -4.71
CA SER A 41 16.65 -0.91 -5.17
C SER A 41 16.24 0.20 -4.20
N GLY A 42 15.98 -0.09 -2.91
CA GLY A 42 15.80 1.02 -1.98
C GLY A 42 15.68 0.66 -0.51
N THR A 43 15.49 1.71 0.30
CA THR A 43 15.22 1.58 1.73
C THR A 43 13.75 1.87 1.99
N VAL A 44 13.13 1.06 2.85
CA VAL A 44 11.76 1.30 3.31
C VAL A 44 11.82 2.04 4.64
N GLY A 45 11.28 3.26 4.66
CA GLY A 45 11.25 4.12 5.85
C GLY A 45 10.33 3.57 6.95
N LYS A 46 10.40 4.17 8.14
CA LYS A 46 9.47 3.81 9.22
C LYS A 46 8.01 4.08 8.84
N LEU A 47 7.12 3.28 9.41
CA LEU A 47 5.69 3.54 9.38
C LEU A 47 5.37 4.87 10.08
N ARG A 48 4.47 5.63 9.46
CA ARG A 48 3.91 6.88 9.98
C ARG A 48 2.42 6.92 9.67
N LEU A 49 1.66 7.65 10.48
CA LEU A 49 0.31 8.05 10.09
C LEU A 49 0.43 9.14 9.02
N VAL A 50 -0.27 8.93 7.91
CA VAL A 50 -0.32 9.84 6.76
C VAL A 50 -1.77 10.11 6.42
N GLU A 51 -2.09 11.37 6.14
CA GLU A 51 -3.42 11.78 5.69
C GLU A 51 -3.70 11.20 4.30
N LEU A 52 -4.89 10.63 4.11
CA LEU A 52 -5.31 10.09 2.82
C LEU A 52 -5.43 11.17 1.74
N SER A 53 -5.63 12.42 2.12
CA SER A 53 -5.61 13.58 1.21
C SER A 53 -4.24 13.83 0.59
N ASP A 54 -3.16 13.40 1.24
CA ASP A 54 -1.78 13.68 0.81
C ASP A 54 -1.24 12.60 -0.14
N MET A 55 -2.03 11.55 -0.39
CA MET A 55 -1.64 10.39 -1.18
C MET A 55 -2.34 10.37 -2.54
N LYS A 56 -1.60 10.04 -3.60
CA LYS A 56 -2.15 9.77 -4.93
C LYS A 56 -2.23 8.27 -5.21
N ARG A 57 -3.38 7.83 -5.74
CA ARG A 57 -3.54 6.49 -6.31
C ARG A 57 -2.90 6.42 -7.70
N VAL A 58 -2.50 5.21 -8.10
CA VAL A 58 -2.04 4.90 -9.47
C VAL A 58 -2.95 3.92 -10.21
N MET A 59 -4.01 3.44 -9.55
CA MET A 59 -4.92 2.42 -10.07
C MET A 59 -6.37 2.84 -9.87
N TRP A 60 -7.10 2.99 -10.98
CA TRP A 60 -8.57 3.19 -11.04
C TRP A 60 -9.10 2.87 -12.44
N THR A 61 -10.38 2.55 -12.52
CA THR A 61 -11.02 1.93 -13.69
C THR A 61 -11.78 2.91 -14.60
N VAL A 62 -11.55 4.23 -14.52
CA VAL A 62 -12.28 5.23 -15.35
C VAL A 62 -11.48 6.50 -15.72
N GLU A 63 -10.28 6.72 -15.16
CA GLU A 63 -9.43 7.88 -15.56
C GLU A 63 -8.43 7.43 -16.65
N GLU A 64 -8.31 8.20 -17.73
CA GLU A 64 -7.55 7.79 -18.93
C GLU A 64 -6.03 7.68 -18.68
N ASP A 65 -5.52 8.32 -17.62
CA ASP A 65 -4.09 8.55 -17.38
C ASP A 65 -3.46 7.69 -16.27
N LEU A 66 -4.14 6.65 -15.78
CA LEU A 66 -3.59 5.78 -14.74
C LEU A 66 -2.79 4.60 -15.31
N ILE A 67 -1.66 4.35 -14.64
CA ILE A 67 -0.59 3.43 -15.06
C ILE A 67 -1.07 1.98 -15.13
N TRP A 68 -1.97 1.59 -14.22
CA TRP A 68 -2.51 0.23 -14.13
C TRP A 68 -4.04 0.26 -14.17
N LYS A 69 -4.63 -0.48 -15.12
CA LYS A 69 -6.08 -0.61 -15.30
C LYS A 69 -6.56 -1.96 -14.80
N GLU A 70 -7.60 -1.96 -13.97
CA GLU A 70 -8.33 -3.16 -13.56
C GLU A 70 -9.77 -3.11 -14.10
N ASP A 71 -10.40 -4.26 -14.26
CA ASP A 71 -11.83 -4.33 -14.54
C ASP A 71 -12.64 -3.72 -13.39
N LYS A 72 -13.66 -2.92 -13.72
CA LYS A 72 -14.47 -2.20 -12.73
C LYS A 72 -15.20 -3.14 -11.77
N ILE A 73 -15.77 -4.24 -12.26
CA ILE A 73 -16.53 -5.18 -11.42
C ILE A 73 -15.57 -5.89 -10.46
N VAL A 74 -14.38 -6.27 -10.95
CA VAL A 74 -13.32 -6.86 -10.11
C VAL A 74 -12.87 -5.87 -9.03
N TRP A 75 -12.66 -4.61 -9.40
CA TRP A 75 -12.27 -3.55 -8.48
C TRP A 75 -13.32 -3.34 -7.39
N GLU A 76 -14.58 -3.11 -7.78
CA GLU A 76 -15.68 -2.84 -6.85
C GLU A 76 -15.88 -4.01 -5.88
N LYS A 77 -15.81 -5.25 -6.39
CA LYS A 77 -15.89 -6.43 -5.55
C LYS A 77 -14.76 -6.47 -4.51
N ARG A 78 -13.51 -6.23 -4.92
CA ARG A 78 -12.36 -6.26 -4.00
C ARG A 78 -12.44 -5.16 -2.94
N VAL A 79 -12.90 -3.97 -3.31
CA VAL A 79 -13.13 -2.88 -2.36
C VAL A 79 -14.22 -3.26 -1.36
N SER A 80 -15.34 -3.81 -1.84
CA SER A 80 -16.43 -4.28 -0.97
C SER A 80 -15.94 -5.36 0.01
N ASP A 81 -15.24 -6.38 -0.49
CA ASP A 81 -14.69 -7.45 0.36
C ASP A 81 -13.73 -6.88 1.44
N LEU A 82 -12.96 -5.82 1.11
CA LEU A 82 -12.07 -5.15 2.06
C LEU A 82 -12.82 -4.32 3.09
N ILE A 83 -13.92 -3.67 2.72
CA ILE A 83 -14.78 -2.93 3.66
C ILE A 83 -15.30 -3.89 4.73
N ASP A 84 -15.88 -5.03 4.32
CA ASP A 84 -16.41 -6.05 5.24
C ASP A 84 -15.31 -6.57 6.19
N LEU A 85 -14.09 -6.76 5.67
CA LEU A 85 -12.94 -7.17 6.49
C LEU A 85 -12.54 -6.08 7.50
N ILE A 86 -12.44 -4.83 7.08
CA ILE A 86 -12.06 -3.71 7.95
C ILE A 86 -13.10 -3.55 9.07
N GLU A 87 -14.40 -3.59 8.73
CA GLU A 87 -15.49 -3.50 9.71
C GLU A 87 -15.52 -4.67 10.69
N SER A 88 -15.04 -5.85 10.29
CA SER A 88 -14.86 -7.02 11.16
C SER A 88 -13.55 -7.02 11.96
N TRP A 89 -12.92 -5.85 12.14
CA TRP A 89 -11.68 -5.65 12.90
C TRP A 89 -10.44 -6.32 12.29
N TRP A 90 -10.44 -6.56 10.98
CA TRP A 90 -9.23 -7.01 10.31
C TRP A 90 -8.13 -5.95 10.46
N GLN A 91 -6.96 -6.37 10.94
CA GLN A 91 -5.78 -5.52 11.06
C GLN A 91 -5.17 -5.26 9.68
N CYS A 92 -5.86 -4.41 8.92
CA CYS A 92 -5.55 -4.10 7.54
C CYS A 92 -4.09 -3.64 7.43
N PRO A 93 -3.28 -4.25 6.57
CA PRO A 93 -1.87 -3.97 6.51
C PRO A 93 -1.60 -2.51 6.08
N PRO A 94 -0.42 -1.93 6.38
CA PRO A 94 -0.10 -0.55 6.04
C PRO A 94 0.08 -0.35 4.52
N PHE A 95 0.05 0.92 4.10
CA PHE A 95 0.40 1.29 2.73
C PHE A 95 1.89 1.27 2.49
N LEU A 96 2.26 0.94 1.26
CA LEU A 96 3.59 1.26 0.76
C LEU A 96 3.46 2.39 -0.25
N LEU A 97 4.12 3.49 0.07
CA LEU A 97 4.22 4.67 -0.77
C LEU A 97 5.57 4.70 -1.44
N TRP A 98 5.63 5.40 -2.55
CA TRP A 98 6.86 5.89 -3.13
C TRP A 98 6.73 7.39 -3.31
N HIS A 99 7.86 8.07 -3.38
CA HIS A 99 7.93 9.51 -3.44
C HIS A 99 8.65 9.93 -4.71
N GLN A 100 7.95 10.69 -5.56
CA GLN A 100 8.50 11.29 -6.76
C GLN A 100 7.96 12.71 -6.87
N ASP A 101 8.83 13.68 -7.17
CA ASP A 101 8.46 15.08 -7.40
C ASP A 101 7.56 15.70 -6.30
N TRP A 102 7.89 15.45 -5.03
CA TRP A 102 7.14 15.96 -3.85
C TRP A 102 5.76 15.34 -3.65
N ILE A 103 5.45 14.24 -4.34
CA ILE A 103 4.15 13.58 -4.30
C ILE A 103 4.30 12.17 -3.74
N TYR A 104 3.53 11.87 -2.69
CA TYR A 104 3.36 10.49 -2.22
C TYR A 104 2.36 9.76 -3.09
N THR A 105 2.82 8.66 -3.66
CA THR A 105 2.02 7.85 -4.56
C THR A 105 1.92 6.44 -4.00
N LEU A 106 0.79 5.76 -4.19
CA LEU A 106 0.60 4.39 -3.72
C LEU A 106 1.36 3.40 -4.62
N ALA A 107 2.40 2.77 -4.07
CA ALA A 107 3.07 1.63 -4.71
C ALA A 107 2.29 0.33 -4.46
N ASP A 108 1.70 0.19 -3.26
CA ASP A 108 0.81 -0.92 -2.91
C ASP A 108 -0.33 -0.44 -2.00
N GLY A 109 -1.52 -1.04 -2.15
CA GLY A 109 -2.68 -0.77 -1.31
C GLY A 109 -3.77 0.10 -1.93
N ASN A 110 -3.84 0.22 -3.26
CA ASN A 110 -4.86 1.02 -3.96
C ASN A 110 -6.31 0.64 -3.57
N HIS A 111 -6.66 -0.65 -3.48
CA HIS A 111 -8.00 -1.07 -3.04
C HIS A 111 -8.26 -0.76 -1.55
N ARG A 112 -7.23 -0.92 -0.71
CA ARG A 112 -7.30 -0.62 0.73
C ARG A 112 -7.53 0.88 0.95
N PHE A 113 -6.85 1.72 0.17
CA PHE A 113 -7.05 3.16 0.19
C PHE A 113 -8.49 3.52 -0.16
N GLU A 114 -9.08 2.90 -1.18
CA GLU A 114 -10.47 3.17 -1.53
C GLU A 114 -11.46 2.72 -0.47
N ALA A 115 -11.26 1.52 0.09
CA ALA A 115 -12.08 1.02 1.19
C ALA A 115 -12.03 1.97 2.40
N LEU A 116 -10.84 2.44 2.79
CA LEU A 116 -10.66 3.37 3.90
C LEU A 116 -11.30 4.74 3.63
N LYS A 117 -11.25 5.25 2.39
CA LYS A 117 -11.97 6.47 2.01
C LYS A 117 -13.48 6.34 2.12
N ILE A 118 -14.05 5.21 1.66
CA ILE A 118 -15.50 4.95 1.75
C ILE A 118 -15.94 4.88 3.21
N LEU A 119 -15.07 4.35 4.08
CA LEU A 119 -15.25 4.28 5.52
C LEU A 119 -14.95 5.59 6.26
N TRP A 120 -14.68 6.70 5.55
CA TRP A 120 -14.38 8.01 6.12
C TRP A 120 -13.19 8.03 7.09
N ILE A 121 -12.20 7.17 6.85
CA ILE A 121 -10.93 7.19 7.58
C ILE A 121 -10.04 8.27 6.96
N GLU A 122 -9.60 9.22 7.78
CA GLU A 122 -8.83 10.39 7.31
C GLU A 122 -7.33 10.09 7.19
N SER A 123 -6.76 9.31 8.12
CA SER A 123 -5.34 8.95 8.13
C SER A 123 -5.12 7.46 8.35
N TYR A 124 -4.03 6.94 7.79
CA TYR A 124 -3.67 5.53 7.96
C TYR A 124 -2.16 5.31 7.97
N TRP A 125 -1.74 4.14 8.44
CA TRP A 125 -0.33 3.76 8.51
C TRP A 125 0.24 3.52 7.11
N ALA A 126 1.34 4.22 6.82
CA ALA A 126 2.05 4.13 5.57
C ALA A 126 3.57 4.16 5.80
N SER A 127 4.32 3.53 4.91
CA SER A 127 5.76 3.67 4.81
C SER A 127 6.13 4.23 3.44
N VAL A 128 7.22 4.99 3.37
CA VAL A 128 7.78 5.49 2.12
C VAL A 128 8.96 4.60 1.73
N TRP A 129 8.87 3.98 0.57
CA TRP A 129 10.00 3.37 -0.09
C TRP A 129 10.74 4.44 -0.89
N GLU A 130 11.98 4.70 -0.48
CA GLU A 130 12.88 5.65 -1.13
C GLU A 130 13.66 4.89 -2.20
N ASN A 131 13.35 5.18 -3.46
CA ASN A 131 14.11 4.75 -4.62
C ASN A 131 14.20 5.91 -5.61
N GLU A 132 15.39 6.49 -5.76
CA GLU A 132 15.66 7.63 -6.64
C GLU A 132 15.54 7.27 -8.14
N GLU A 133 15.54 5.97 -8.48
CA GLU A 133 15.52 5.47 -9.87
C GLU A 133 14.18 4.83 -10.28
N PHE A 134 13.21 4.70 -9.36
CA PHE A 134 11.92 4.10 -9.71
C PHE A 134 11.11 5.07 -10.58
N ASN A 135 10.79 4.65 -11.80
CA ASN A 135 9.86 5.31 -12.72
C ASN A 135 8.79 4.27 -13.10
N PRO A 136 7.49 4.54 -12.91
CA PRO A 136 6.45 3.55 -13.19
C PRO A 136 6.14 3.42 -14.69
N ASN A 137 6.71 4.30 -15.51
CA ASN A 137 6.48 4.42 -16.95
C ASN A 137 7.52 3.66 -17.76
#